data_AF-A0A968RMJ3-F1
#
_entry.id   AF-A0A968RMJ3-F1
#
_cell.length_a   1.000
_cell.length_b   1.000
_cell.length_c   1.000
_cell.angle_alpha   90.00
_cell.angle_beta   90.00
_cell.angle_gamma   90.00
#
_symmetry.space_group_name_H-M   'P 1'
#
loop_
_entity.id
_entity.type
_entity.pdbx_description
1 polymer ?
#
loop_
_entity_poly.entity_id
_entity_poly.type
_entity_poly.pdbx_seq_one_letter_code
_entity_poly.pdbx_strand_id
1 'polypeptide(L)'
;MLNAVKSHVLNGQELPVVYKLKLSIENKIILFFQVDKGSSEIFQLPDGRVVVRRNKRTVPVSVRTLQFEQQEIRSREYDRQFVDGAMVADLDTNLIQSLADSYIKGLTMERYLQQLGLAEYSINGLRLRRAAVLLFSKDIQLGTLDHKYGLLELMEQNCFLVKNTMY
;
A
#
# COMPACT_ATOMS: atom_id res chain seq x y z
N MET A 1 14.45 -10.51 32.53
CA MET A 1 14.60 -9.24 31.77
C MET A 1 14.30 -9.37 30.28
N LEU A 2 14.82 -10.37 29.55
CA LEU A 2 14.51 -10.55 28.11
C LEU A 2 13.03 -10.82 27.79
N ASN A 3 12.22 -11.18 28.79
CA ASN A 3 10.77 -11.39 28.64
C ASN A 3 9.95 -10.10 28.74
N ALA A 4 10.59 -8.93 28.89
CA ALA A 4 9.88 -7.65 29.00
C ALA A 4 8.92 -7.38 27.83
N VAL A 5 9.23 -7.91 26.64
CA VAL A 5 8.38 -7.79 25.45
C VAL A 5 6.98 -8.41 25.65
N LYS A 6 6.85 -9.43 26.52
CA LYS A 6 5.58 -10.11 26.78
C LYS A 6 4.68 -9.38 27.78
N SER A 7 5.23 -8.49 28.60
CA SER A 7 4.49 -7.85 29.70
C SER A 7 4.06 -6.41 29.39
N HIS A 8 4.57 -5.82 28.31
CA HIS A 8 4.33 -4.41 27.96
C HIS A 8 3.45 -4.26 26.72
N VAL A 9 2.76 -5.33 26.33
CA VAL A 9 1.81 -5.40 25.22
C VAL A 9 0.51 -5.95 25.78
N LEU A 10 -0.62 -5.57 25.18
CA LEU A 10 -1.94 -6.07 25.55
C LEU A 10 -1.95 -7.61 25.55
N ASN A 11 -2.61 -8.19 26.56
CA ASN A 11 -2.74 -9.64 26.69
C ASN A 11 -3.34 -10.26 25.42
N GLY A 12 -2.68 -11.29 24.90
CA GLY A 12 -3.09 -12.01 23.69
C GLY A 12 -2.43 -11.52 22.40
N GLN A 13 -1.72 -10.38 22.42
CA GLN A 13 -0.92 -9.92 21.28
C GLN A 13 0.56 -10.27 21.49
N GLU A 14 1.23 -10.74 20.44
CA GLU A 14 2.67 -11.02 20.45
C GLU A 14 3.41 -10.14 19.45
N LEU A 15 4.40 -9.38 19.94
CA LEU A 15 5.25 -8.57 19.07
C LEU A 15 6.12 -9.47 18.18
N PRO A 16 6.29 -9.13 16.88
CA PRO A 16 7.09 -9.89 15.93
C PRO A 16 8.58 -9.65 16.19
N VAL A 17 9.11 -10.26 17.24
CA VAL A 17 10.52 -10.13 17.65
C VAL A 17 11.38 -11.08 16.84
N VAL A 18 12.29 -10.53 16.06
CA VAL A 18 13.26 -11.29 15.26
C VAL A 18 14.44 -11.73 16.11
N TYR A 19 14.99 -10.81 16.90
CA TYR A 19 16.15 -11.09 17.76
C TYR A 19 15.97 -10.53 19.16
N LYS A 20 16.39 -11.31 20.16
CA LYS A 20 16.55 -10.87 21.55
C LYS A 20 17.91 -11.33 22.05
N LEU A 21 18.78 -10.40 22.42
CA LEU A 21 20.16 -10.67 22.80
C LEU A 21 20.49 -9.95 24.11
N LYS A 22 21.24 -10.62 24.98
CA LYS A 22 21.87 -10.00 26.15
C LYS A 22 23.36 -9.93 25.88
N LEU A 23 23.90 -8.72 25.82
CA LEU A 23 25.29 -8.44 25.49
C LEU A 23 25.97 -7.79 26.70
N SER A 24 27.28 -7.96 26.82
CA SER A 24 28.11 -7.26 27.80
C SER A 24 29.12 -6.42 27.05
N ILE A 25 29.02 -5.09 27.15
CA ILE A 25 29.93 -4.13 26.52
C ILE A 25 30.46 -3.22 27.64
N GLU A 26 31.78 -3.13 27.81
CA GLU A 26 32.42 -2.28 28.83
C GLU A 26 31.86 -2.51 30.26
N ASN A 27 31.72 -3.78 30.67
CA ASN A 27 31.07 -4.19 31.93
C ASN A 27 29.59 -3.75 32.11
N LYS A 28 28.94 -3.25 31.05
CA LYS A 28 27.51 -2.92 31.07
C LYS A 28 26.72 -4.02 30.36
N ILE A 29 25.66 -4.47 31.01
CA ILE A 29 24.71 -5.41 30.42
C ILE A 29 23.75 -4.61 29.52
N ILE A 30 23.75 -4.94 28.23
CA ILE A 30 22.86 -4.36 27.22
C ILE A 30 21.85 -5.42 26.79
N LEU A 31 20.58 -5.03 26.73
CA LEU A 31 19.51 -5.85 26.16
C LEU A 31 19.17 -5.30 24.78
N PHE A 32 19.37 -6.12 23.76
CA PHE A 32 19.06 -5.77 22.37
C PHE A 32 17.82 -6.52 21.90
N PHE A 33 16.91 -5.80 21.28
CA PHE A 33 15.69 -6.34 20.67
C PHE A 33 15.57 -5.80 19.25
N GLN A 34 15.37 -6.71 18.29
CA GLN A 34 14.97 -6.37 16.94
C GLN A 34 13.52 -6.84 16.75
N VAL A 35 12.64 -5.92 16.36
CA VAL A 35 11.21 -6.16 16.18
C VAL A 35 10.85 -5.69 14.78
N ASP A 36 10.21 -6.55 14.01
CA ASP A 36 9.74 -6.20 12.68
C ASP A 36 8.55 -5.25 12.78
N LYS A 37 8.34 -4.47 11.72
CA LYS A 37 7.16 -3.60 11.65
C LYS A 37 5.92 -4.48 11.55
N GLY A 38 5.01 -4.36 12.52
CA GLY A 38 3.69 -4.97 12.45
C GLY A 38 2.90 -4.42 11.26
N SER A 39 2.91 -5.15 10.14
CA SER A 39 2.15 -4.82 8.94
C SER A 39 0.75 -5.45 8.95
N SER A 40 0.54 -6.47 9.79
CA SER A 40 -0.71 -7.24 9.90
C SER A 40 -1.61 -6.78 11.05
N GLU A 41 -1.05 -6.25 12.14
CA GLU A 41 -1.80 -5.94 13.36
C GLU A 41 -1.31 -4.64 14.03
N ILE A 42 -2.23 -3.95 14.70
CA ILE A 42 -1.94 -2.80 15.56
C ILE A 42 -1.75 -3.29 17.00
N PHE A 43 -0.54 -3.13 17.52
CA PHE A 43 -0.21 -3.48 18.90
C PHE A 43 -0.65 -2.40 19.88
N GLN A 44 -1.27 -2.82 20.97
CA GLN A 44 -1.74 -1.97 22.05
C GLN A 44 -0.90 -2.18 23.31
N LEU A 45 -0.79 -1.13 24.11
CA LEU A 45 -0.29 -1.24 25.48
C LEU A 45 -1.35 -1.93 26.37
N PRO A 46 -0.97 -2.46 27.54
CA PRO A 46 -1.92 -3.05 28.48
C PRO A 46 -3.04 -2.11 28.96
N ASP A 47 -2.83 -0.79 28.84
CA ASP A 47 -3.83 0.24 29.15
C ASP A 47 -4.78 0.55 27.98
N GLY A 48 -4.67 -0.19 26.87
CA GLY A 48 -5.48 -0.04 25.65
C GLY A 48 -5.02 1.09 24.72
N ARG A 49 -4.00 1.87 25.09
CA ARG A 49 -3.48 2.94 24.22
C ARG A 49 -2.61 2.36 23.11
N VAL A 50 -2.71 2.95 21.92
CA VAL A 50 -1.76 2.71 20.84
C VAL A 50 -0.73 3.81 20.83
N VAL A 51 0.53 3.42 20.69
CA VAL A 51 1.66 4.35 20.61
C VAL A 51 2.50 4.08 19.39
N VAL A 52 3.01 5.14 18.77
CA VAL A 52 3.85 5.07 17.58
C VAL A 52 5.13 5.84 17.83
N ARG A 53 6.25 5.28 17.36
CA ARG A 53 7.52 6.00 17.37
C ARG A 53 7.53 7.04 16.26
N ARG A 54 7.60 8.32 16.62
CA ARG A 54 7.89 9.43 15.72
C ARG A 54 9.25 10.03 16.10
N ASN A 55 10.24 9.83 15.24
CA ASN A 55 11.63 10.23 15.47
C ASN A 55 12.24 9.59 16.75
N LYS A 56 12.57 10.41 17.75
CA LYS A 56 13.17 9.98 19.03
C LYS A 56 12.13 9.87 20.16
N ARG A 57 10.84 10.03 19.87
CA ARG A 57 9.76 9.99 20.88
C ARG A 57 8.67 9.00 20.50
N THR A 58 8.01 8.47 21.52
CA THR A 58 6.84 7.60 21.40
C THR A 58 5.61 8.44 21.73
N VAL A 59 4.67 8.55 20.79
CA VAL A 59 3.48 9.39 20.92
C VAL A 59 2.22 8.53 20.82
N PRO A 60 1.17 8.85 21.60
CA PRO A 60 -0.12 8.17 21.45
C PRO A 60 -0.76 8.56 20.11
N VAL A 61 -1.39 7.58 19.46
CA VAL A 61 -2.11 7.76 18.19
C VAL A 61 -3.44 7.03 18.28
N SER A 62 -4.47 7.55 17.62
CA SER A 62 -5.76 6.85 17.55
C SER A 62 -5.67 5.61 16.65
N VAL A 63 -6.35 4.54 17.04
CA VAL A 63 -6.44 3.31 16.23
C VAL A 63 -7.00 3.61 14.84
N ARG A 64 -8.04 4.46 14.77
CA ARG A 64 -8.70 4.83 13.51
C ARG A 64 -7.76 5.53 12.54
N THR A 65 -6.92 6.44 13.03
CA THR A 65 -5.92 7.12 12.19
C THR A 65 -4.94 6.12 11.60
N LEU A 66 -4.46 5.16 12.40
CA LEU A 66 -3.52 4.14 11.92
C LEU A 66 -4.14 3.18 10.92
N GLN A 67 -5.39 2.77 11.14
CA GLN A 67 -6.12 1.93 10.18
C GLN A 67 -6.28 2.65 8.84
N PHE A 68 -6.63 3.94 8.87
CA PHE A 68 -6.73 4.76 7.65
C PHE A 68 -5.37 4.87 6.92
N GLU A 69 -4.30 5.19 7.65
CA GLU A 69 -2.94 5.27 7.08
C GLU A 69 -2.50 3.92 6.46
N GLN A 70 -2.76 2.80 7.13
CA GLN A 70 -2.45 1.46 6.60
C GLN A 70 -3.27 1.12 5.36
N GLN A 71 -4.56 1.48 5.35
CA GLN A 71 -5.45 1.24 4.22
C GLN A 71 -5.06 2.10 3.01
N GLU A 72 -4.67 3.35 3.23
CA GLU A 72 -4.15 4.24 2.18
C GLU A 72 -2.87 3.68 1.55
N ILE A 73 -1.93 3.19 2.37
CA ILE A 73 -0.71 2.53 1.87
C ILE A 73 -1.08 1.30 1.04
N ARG A 74 -1.96 0.43 1.56
CA ARG A 74 -2.39 -0.79 0.85
C ARG A 74 -3.08 -0.47 -0.47
N SER A 75 -3.95 0.53 -0.50
CA SER A 75 -4.63 0.97 -1.72
C SER A 75 -3.62 1.47 -2.75
N ARG A 76 -2.68 2.31 -2.33
CA ARG A 76 -1.64 2.84 -3.22
C ARG A 76 -0.72 1.74 -3.75
N GLU A 77 -0.39 0.75 -2.94
CA GLU A 77 0.42 -0.39 -3.37
C GLU A 77 -0.36 -1.25 -4.38
N TYR A 78 -1.63 -1.54 -4.11
CA TYR A 78 -2.51 -2.28 -5.01
C TYR A 78 -2.61 -1.62 -6.40
N ASP A 79 -2.82 -0.31 -6.44
CA ASP A 79 -2.92 0.47 -7.68
C ASP A 79 -1.61 0.47 -8.49
N ARG A 80 -0.47 0.36 -7.80
CA ARG A 80 0.87 0.37 -8.40
C ARG A 80 1.31 -1.00 -8.93
N GLN A 81 0.63 -2.08 -8.57
CA GLN A 81 0.98 -3.41 -9.06
C GLN A 81 0.82 -3.50 -10.57
N PHE A 82 1.72 -4.23 -11.24
CA PHE A 82 1.56 -4.54 -12.65
C PHE A 82 0.51 -5.64 -12.82
N VAL A 83 -0.29 -5.53 -13.88
CA VAL A 83 -1.23 -6.59 -14.28
C VAL A 83 -0.58 -7.37 -15.41
N ASP A 84 -0.38 -8.66 -15.20
CA ASP A 84 0.18 -9.53 -16.23
C ASP A 84 -0.89 -9.88 -17.26
N GLY A 85 -0.50 -9.87 -18.55
CA GLY A 85 -1.40 -10.15 -19.67
C GLY A 85 -2.28 -8.99 -20.14
N ALA A 86 -2.34 -7.87 -19.39
CA ALA A 86 -3.05 -6.67 -19.84
C ALA A 86 -2.26 -5.95 -20.94
N MET A 87 -2.92 -5.69 -22.07
CA MET A 87 -2.37 -4.99 -23.22
C MET A 87 -3.03 -3.62 -23.41
N VAL A 88 -2.36 -2.72 -24.13
CA VAL A 88 -2.93 -1.41 -24.50
C VAL A 88 -4.23 -1.57 -25.30
N ALA A 89 -4.37 -2.65 -26.06
CA ALA A 89 -5.58 -2.96 -26.81
C ALA A 89 -6.83 -3.15 -25.92
N ASP A 90 -6.63 -3.58 -24.67
CA ASP A 90 -7.69 -3.79 -23.69
C ASP A 90 -8.21 -2.47 -23.09
N LEU A 91 -7.44 -1.41 -23.24
CA LEU A 91 -7.80 -0.07 -22.80
C LEU A 91 -8.61 0.66 -23.87
N ASP A 92 -9.40 1.64 -23.44
CA ASP A 92 -10.05 2.61 -24.31
C ASP A 92 -9.02 3.59 -24.88
N THR A 93 -8.41 3.18 -25.98
CA THR A 93 -7.40 3.94 -26.70
C THR A 93 -7.92 5.27 -27.22
N ASN A 94 -9.22 5.38 -27.55
CA ASN A 94 -9.80 6.63 -28.04
C ASN A 94 -9.89 7.66 -26.92
N LEU A 95 -10.35 7.22 -25.74
CA LEU A 95 -10.38 8.06 -24.55
C LEU A 95 -8.97 8.51 -24.17
N ILE A 96 -8.02 7.58 -24.08
CA ILE A 96 -6.64 7.90 -23.69
C ILE A 96 -6.00 8.86 -24.69
N GLN A 97 -6.18 8.64 -26.00
CA GLN A 97 -5.62 9.52 -27.02
C GLN A 97 -6.24 10.93 -26.95
N SER A 98 -7.55 11.04 -26.72
CA SER A 98 -8.22 12.33 -26.54
C SER A 98 -7.68 13.12 -25.33
N LEU A 99 -7.38 12.41 -24.23
CA LEU A 99 -6.76 13.00 -23.04
C LEU A 99 -5.32 13.40 -23.29
N ALA A 100 -4.55 12.56 -23.99
CA ALA A 100 -3.17 12.87 -24.36
C ALA A 100 -3.10 14.12 -25.25
N ASP A 101 -3.96 14.23 -26.25
CA ASP A 101 -4.03 15.38 -27.15
C ASP A 101 -4.50 16.67 -26.45
N SER A 102 -5.36 16.54 -25.43
CA SER A 102 -5.77 17.66 -24.59
C SER A 102 -4.64 18.16 -23.69
N TYR A 103 -3.75 17.26 -23.28
CA TYR A 103 -2.59 17.56 -22.46
C TYR A 103 -1.45 18.16 -23.28
N ILE A 104 -0.99 17.45 -24.31
CA ILE A 104 0.05 17.87 -25.26
C ILE A 104 -0.31 17.31 -26.64
N LYS A 105 -0.53 18.20 -27.63
CA LYS A 105 -0.84 17.81 -29.00
C LYS A 105 0.25 16.92 -29.59
N GLY A 106 -0.13 15.76 -30.12
CA GLY A 106 0.79 14.83 -30.77
C GLY A 106 1.55 13.92 -29.79
N LEU A 107 1.18 13.93 -28.50
CA LEU A 107 1.67 12.95 -27.54
C LEU A 107 1.02 11.59 -27.80
N THR A 108 1.82 10.52 -27.84
CA THR A 108 1.27 9.17 -27.98
C THR A 108 0.66 8.69 -26.67
N MET A 109 -0.37 7.85 -26.75
CA MET A 109 -1.03 7.25 -25.59
C MET A 109 -0.06 6.52 -24.64
N GLU A 110 0.96 5.83 -25.15
CA GLU A 110 1.94 5.12 -24.33
C GLU A 110 2.81 6.09 -23.53
N ARG A 111 3.22 7.20 -24.16
CA ARG A 111 3.99 8.25 -23.48
C ARG A 111 3.15 8.97 -22.45
N TYR A 112 1.88 9.20 -22.74
CA TYR A 112 0.93 9.77 -21.78
C TYR A 112 0.75 8.86 -20.56
N LEU A 113 0.52 7.56 -20.75
CA LEU A 113 0.40 6.59 -19.65
C LEU A 113 1.69 6.50 -18.82
N GLN A 114 2.87 6.61 -19.45
CA GLN A 114 4.15 6.66 -18.74
C GLN A 114 4.31 7.90 -17.89
N GLN A 115 3.91 9.06 -18.42
CA GLN A 115 4.01 10.33 -17.70
C GLN A 115 3.11 10.35 -16.46
N LEU A 116 1.95 9.69 -16.53
CA LEU A 116 1.07 9.48 -15.38
C LEU A 116 1.56 8.39 -14.42
N GLY A 117 2.65 7.69 -14.75
CA GLY A 117 3.14 6.55 -13.98
C GLY A 117 2.21 5.34 -14.02
N LEU A 118 1.31 5.26 -15.01
CA LEU A 118 0.33 4.18 -15.20
C LEU A 118 0.89 3.03 -16.05
N ALA A 119 1.97 3.27 -16.79
CA ALA A 119 2.64 2.27 -17.60
C ALA A 119 4.16 2.42 -17.53
N GLU A 120 4.90 1.33 -17.77
CA GLU A 120 6.36 1.33 -17.78
C GLU A 120 6.89 0.41 -18.89
N TYR A 121 7.98 0.80 -19.58
CA TYR A 121 8.62 -0.08 -20.57
C TYR A 121 9.43 -1.17 -19.87
N SER A 122 9.21 -2.40 -20.27
CA SER A 122 10.01 -3.57 -19.89
C SER A 122 10.63 -4.22 -21.12
N ILE A 123 11.47 -5.25 -20.88
CA ILE A 123 12.09 -6.06 -21.94
C ILE A 123 11.04 -6.67 -22.88
N ASN A 124 9.83 -6.95 -22.38
CA ASN A 124 8.74 -7.57 -23.13
C ASN A 124 7.69 -6.54 -23.60
N GLY A 125 8.04 -5.26 -23.67
CA GLY A 125 7.14 -4.18 -24.06
C GLY A 125 6.51 -3.43 -22.89
N LEU A 126 5.44 -2.70 -23.17
CA LEU A 126 4.79 -1.80 -22.21
C LEU A 126 3.99 -2.60 -21.17
N ARG A 127 4.35 -2.51 -19.89
CA ARG A 127 3.60 -3.09 -18.78
C ARG A 127 2.66 -2.05 -18.19
N LEU A 128 1.40 -2.45 -18.00
CA LEU A 128 0.36 -1.61 -17.43
C LEU A 128 0.27 -1.86 -15.92
N ARG A 129 0.12 -0.77 -15.16
CA ARG A 129 -0.25 -0.85 -13.75
C ARG A 129 -1.74 -1.10 -13.63
N ARG A 130 -2.16 -1.68 -12.51
CA ARG A 130 -3.54 -1.98 -12.20
C ARG A 130 -4.42 -0.74 -12.27
N ALA A 131 -3.93 0.40 -11.81
CA ALA A 131 -4.62 1.68 -11.96
C ALA A 131 -4.97 2.01 -13.43
N ALA A 132 -4.09 1.70 -14.39
CA ALA A 132 -4.35 1.94 -15.81
C ALA A 132 -5.54 1.11 -16.31
N VAL A 133 -5.58 -0.17 -15.91
CA VAL A 133 -6.67 -1.09 -16.26
C VAL A 133 -7.97 -0.64 -15.59
N LEU A 134 -7.95 -0.34 -14.29
CA LEU A 134 -9.15 0.09 -13.55
C LEU A 134 -9.75 1.40 -14.07
N LEU A 135 -8.92 2.34 -14.55
CA LEU A 135 -9.37 3.63 -15.04
C LEU A 135 -9.82 3.61 -16.49
N PHE A 136 -9.15 2.81 -17.34
CA PHE A 136 -9.30 2.91 -18.80
C PHE A 136 -9.65 1.59 -19.49
N SER A 137 -9.91 0.48 -18.79
CA SER A 137 -10.33 -0.77 -19.45
C SER A 137 -11.66 -0.60 -20.18
N LYS A 138 -11.77 -1.18 -21.38
CA LYS A 138 -13.06 -1.30 -22.09
C LYS A 138 -14.04 -2.22 -21.37
N ASP A 139 -13.51 -3.23 -20.66
CA ASP A 139 -14.29 -4.20 -19.90
C ASP A 139 -13.84 -4.20 -18.43
N ILE A 140 -14.78 -3.88 -17.54
CA ILE A 140 -14.58 -3.81 -16.09
C ILE A 140 -14.19 -5.20 -15.52
N GLN A 141 -14.59 -6.28 -16.19
CA GLN A 141 -14.24 -7.63 -15.76
C GLN A 141 -12.73 -7.86 -15.79
N LEU A 142 -12.02 -7.28 -16.77
CA LEU A 142 -10.56 -7.42 -16.90
C LEU A 142 -9.79 -6.81 -15.73
N GLY A 143 -10.29 -5.70 -15.17
CA GLY A 143 -9.73 -5.08 -13.96
C GLY A 143 -10.00 -5.86 -12.66
N THR A 144 -10.91 -6.84 -12.71
CA THR A 144 -11.41 -7.60 -11.56
C THR A 144 -10.91 -9.05 -11.52
N LEU A 145 -10.25 -9.52 -12.60
CA LEU A 145 -9.87 -10.93 -12.77
C LEU A 145 -8.83 -11.46 -11.79
N ASP A 146 -8.30 -10.64 -10.88
CA ASP A 146 -7.31 -11.09 -9.91
C ASP A 146 -7.88 -11.54 -8.55
N HIS A 147 -9.21 -11.62 -8.38
CA HIS A 147 -9.79 -12.06 -7.11
C HIS A 147 -10.95 -13.07 -7.26
N LYS A 148 -10.58 -14.35 -7.40
CA LYS A 148 -11.35 -15.46 -6.81
C LYS A 148 -11.25 -15.49 -5.27
N TYR A 149 -10.59 -14.52 -4.64
CA TYR A 149 -10.46 -14.43 -3.19
C TYR A 149 -10.75 -13.00 -2.70
N GLY A 150 -12.02 -12.75 -2.34
CA GLY A 150 -12.48 -11.79 -1.32
C GLY A 150 -11.86 -10.41 -1.30
N LEU A 151 -12.39 -9.47 -2.08
CA LEU A 151 -12.15 -8.02 -1.92
C LEU A 151 -13.23 -7.12 -2.56
N LEU A 152 -14.38 -7.69 -2.94
CA LEU A 152 -15.52 -6.92 -3.50
C LEU A 152 -16.10 -5.89 -2.51
N GLU A 153 -15.86 -6.05 -1.21
CA GLU A 153 -16.38 -5.14 -0.17
C GLU A 153 -15.58 -3.84 -0.01
N LEU A 154 -14.34 -3.76 -0.51
CA LEU A 154 -13.49 -2.57 -0.34
C LEU A 154 -13.55 -1.59 -1.53
N MET A 155 -14.00 -2.02 -2.71
CA MET A 155 -14.13 -1.12 -3.86
C MET A 155 -15.39 -0.25 -3.78
N GLU A 156 -16.50 -0.74 -3.23
CA GLU A 156 -17.75 0.05 -3.16
C GLU A 156 -17.66 1.28 -2.24
N GLN A 157 -16.85 1.24 -1.19
CA GLN A 157 -16.73 2.38 -0.26
C GLN A 157 -15.71 3.45 -0.70
N ASN A 158 -14.68 3.09 -1.48
CA ASN A 158 -13.59 4.00 -1.83
C ASN A 158 -13.61 4.50 -3.29
N CYS A 159 -14.23 3.79 -4.25
CA CYS A 159 -14.35 4.29 -5.62
C CYS A 159 -15.28 5.52 -5.72
N PHE A 160 -16.17 5.74 -4.76
CA PHE A 160 -17.06 6.90 -4.76
C PHE A 160 -16.30 8.22 -4.48
N LEU A 161 -15.14 8.17 -3.83
CA LEU A 161 -14.37 9.36 -3.47
C LEU A 161 -13.42 9.83 -4.58
N VAL A 162 -12.88 8.94 -5.42
CA VAL A 162 -11.95 9.33 -6.49
C VAL A 162 -12.64 10.03 -7.66
N LYS A 163 -13.94 9.78 -7.88
CA LYS A 163 -14.70 10.47 -8.94
C LYS A 163 -14.98 11.96 -8.66
N ASN A 164 -14.72 12.47 -7.45
CA ASN A 164 -15.12 13.84 -7.05
C ASN A 164 -13.96 14.83 -6.81
N THR A 165 -12.73 14.49 -7.20
CA THR A 165 -11.56 15.40 -7.06
C THR A 165 -10.85 15.70 -8.38
N MET A 166 -11.62 15.90 -9.45
CA MET A 166 -11.18 16.71 -10.60
C MET A 166 -12.25 17.76 -10.89
N TYR A 167 -12.20 18.85 -10.14
CA TYR A 167 -12.76 20.16 -10.51
C TYR A 167 -11.72 21.22 -10.22
#